data_AF-A0A1X6X149-F1
#
_entry.id   AF-A0A1X6X149-F1
#
_cell.length_a   1.000
_cell.length_b   1.000
_cell.length_c   1.000
_cell.angle_alpha   90.00
_cell.angle_beta   90.00
_cell.angle_gamma   90.00
#
_symmetry.space_group_name_H-M   'P 1'
#
loop_
_entity.id
_entity.type
_entity.pdbx_description
1 polymer ?
#
loop_
_entity_poly.entity_id
_entity_poly.type
_entity_poly.pdbx_seq_one_letter_code
_entity_poly.pdbx_strand_id
1 'polypeptide(L)'
;MTPRKPANAADNNTPDHDTPDLDTPGGGTAPDAAAPRADAAPAPAVAPAEDGTQLPPDIASLSYEAARDQLVEVVRRLESGQGGLEDSIGLWERGELLATRCQQWLDGARVRLDEAVAARSRPDAG
;
A
#
# COMPACT_ATOMS: atom_id res chain seq x y z
N MET A 1 -56.55 11.41 -17.29
CA MET A 1 -55.90 12.25 -18.32
C MET A 1 -54.41 12.38 -18.00
N THR A 2 -53.57 11.56 -18.61
CA THR A 2 -52.11 11.80 -18.74
C THR A 2 -51.85 12.73 -19.94
N PRO A 3 -50.64 13.23 -20.21
CA PRO A 3 -49.51 13.62 -19.35
C PRO A 3 -49.06 15.08 -19.66
N ARG A 4 -48.08 15.63 -18.94
CA ARG A 4 -47.16 16.59 -19.57
C ARG A 4 -45.77 16.52 -18.95
N LYS A 5 -44.87 15.91 -19.72
CA LYS A 5 -43.42 15.87 -19.54
C LYS A 5 -42.86 17.23 -19.96
N PRO A 6 -42.13 17.99 -19.14
CA PRO A 6 -41.26 19.02 -19.66
C PRO A 6 -39.98 18.39 -20.22
N ALA A 7 -39.54 18.98 -21.31
CA ALA A 7 -38.45 18.55 -22.17
C ALA A 7 -37.09 18.57 -21.46
N ASN A 8 -36.23 17.67 -21.93
CA ASN A 8 -34.79 17.68 -21.70
C ASN A 8 -34.21 18.98 -22.28
N ALA A 9 -33.65 19.83 -21.43
CA ALA A 9 -32.77 20.91 -21.85
C ALA A 9 -31.35 20.45 -21.52
N ALA A 10 -30.66 20.02 -22.58
CA ALA A 10 -29.23 19.92 -22.60
C ALA A 10 -28.63 21.30 -22.34
N ASP A 11 -27.67 21.37 -21.43
CA ASP A 11 -26.53 22.29 -21.45
C ASP A 11 -25.60 21.86 -20.33
N ASN A 12 -24.77 20.82 -20.58
CA ASN A 12 -23.59 20.61 -19.75
C ASN A 12 -22.36 20.91 -20.60
N ASN A 13 -21.98 22.18 -20.48
CA ASN A 13 -20.78 22.82 -21.00
C ASN A 13 -19.55 21.95 -20.69
N THR A 14 -18.96 21.34 -21.71
CA THR A 14 -17.65 20.70 -21.61
C THR A 14 -16.62 21.79 -21.88
N PRO A 15 -15.76 22.17 -20.92
CA PRO A 15 -14.63 23.01 -21.26
C PRO A 15 -13.65 22.19 -22.11
N ASP A 16 -13.39 22.68 -23.32
CA ASP A 16 -12.24 22.31 -24.16
C ASP A 16 -10.98 22.30 -23.29
N HIS A 17 -10.40 21.13 -23.08
CA HIS A 17 -9.09 21.04 -22.44
C HIS A 17 -8.04 21.24 -23.53
N ASP A 18 -7.70 22.50 -23.77
CA ASP A 18 -6.52 22.94 -24.52
C ASP A 18 -5.31 22.16 -24.01
N THR A 19 -4.85 21.20 -24.80
CA THR A 19 -3.68 20.37 -24.50
C THR A 19 -2.47 21.10 -25.05
N PRO A 20 -1.55 21.65 -24.24
CA PRO A 20 -0.36 22.28 -24.80
C PRO A 20 0.58 21.22 -25.38
N ASP A 21 0.87 21.40 -26.66
CA ASP A 21 1.89 20.69 -27.45
C ASP A 21 3.27 20.87 -26.77
N LEU A 22 3.80 19.79 -26.20
CA LEU A 22 5.15 19.77 -25.61
C LEU A 22 6.16 19.47 -26.71
N ASP A 23 6.70 20.54 -27.28
CA ASP A 23 7.94 20.58 -28.04
C ASP A 23 9.04 19.84 -27.26
N THR A 24 9.53 18.74 -27.83
CA THR A 24 10.58 17.91 -27.24
C THR A 24 11.91 18.23 -27.91
N PRO A 25 12.82 18.99 -27.26
CA PRO A 25 14.23 18.97 -27.64
C PRO A 25 14.95 17.81 -26.95
N GLY A 26 15.58 16.96 -27.76
CA GLY A 26 16.36 15.82 -27.30
C GLY A 26 17.71 16.19 -26.68
N GLY A 27 18.34 15.16 -26.10
CA GLY A 27 19.80 15.05 -25.98
C GLY A 27 20.41 15.57 -24.67
N GLY A 28 20.28 14.79 -23.60
CA GLY A 28 21.06 14.95 -22.37
C GLY A 28 21.70 13.62 -21.97
N THR A 29 22.99 13.49 -22.26
CA THR A 29 23.92 12.41 -21.93
C THR A 29 23.65 11.79 -20.55
N ALA A 30 23.47 10.47 -20.50
CA ALA A 30 23.49 9.72 -19.25
C ALA A 30 24.84 9.93 -18.55
N PRO A 31 24.89 10.35 -17.27
CA PRO A 31 26.12 10.21 -16.51
C PRO A 31 26.39 8.72 -16.32
N ASP A 32 27.66 8.37 -16.52
CA ASP A 32 28.30 7.09 -16.22
C ASP A 32 27.59 6.40 -15.05
N ALA A 33 26.84 5.34 -15.39
CA ALA A 33 26.22 4.47 -14.41
C ALA A 33 27.36 3.78 -13.66
N ALA A 34 27.73 4.35 -12.52
CA ALA A 34 28.56 3.68 -11.54
C ALA A 34 27.99 2.27 -11.34
N ALA A 35 28.70 1.28 -11.87
CA ALA A 35 28.33 -0.12 -11.78
C ALA A 35 27.99 -0.44 -10.31
N PRO A 36 26.90 -1.16 -10.02
CA PRO A 36 26.65 -1.59 -8.66
C PRO A 36 27.83 -2.47 -8.25
N ARG A 37 28.50 -2.10 -7.16
CA ARG A 37 29.54 -2.94 -6.54
C ARG A 37 28.92 -4.31 -6.29
N ALA A 38 29.38 -5.32 -7.03
CA ALA A 38 28.82 -6.66 -7.08
C ALA A 38 29.03 -7.51 -5.81
N ASP A 39 29.22 -6.87 -4.65
CA ASP A 39 29.46 -7.52 -3.35
C ASP A 39 28.40 -7.14 -2.30
N ALA A 40 27.32 -6.46 -2.69
CA ALA A 40 26.17 -6.33 -1.80
C ALA A 40 25.46 -7.69 -1.73
N ALA A 41 25.88 -8.52 -0.78
CA ALA A 41 25.13 -9.71 -0.35
C ALA A 41 23.63 -9.35 -0.25
N PRO A 42 22.71 -10.22 -0.68
CA PRO A 42 21.28 -9.91 -0.64
C PRO A 42 20.93 -9.58 0.81
N ALA A 43 20.61 -8.31 1.05
CA ALA A 43 20.24 -7.87 2.38
C ALA A 43 19.02 -8.71 2.80
N PRO A 44 18.99 -9.29 4.02
CA PRO A 44 18.03 -10.35 4.39
C PRO A 44 16.57 -9.94 4.12
N ALA A 45 15.64 -10.86 3.86
CA ALA A 45 14.24 -10.47 3.70
C ALA A 45 13.74 -9.73 4.96
N VAL A 46 12.90 -8.70 4.80
CA VAL A 46 12.17 -8.12 5.94
C VAL A 46 11.37 -9.26 6.60
N ALA A 47 11.30 -9.27 7.92
CA ALA A 47 10.55 -10.26 8.69
C ALA A 47 9.58 -9.51 9.61
N PRO A 48 8.42 -10.08 9.94
CA PRO A 48 7.50 -9.47 10.90
C PRO A 48 8.14 -9.36 12.29
N ALA A 49 7.93 -8.23 12.96
CA ALA A 49 8.25 -8.06 14.37
C ALA A 49 7.26 -8.84 15.25
N GLU A 50 7.75 -9.40 16.35
CA GLU A 50 6.91 -10.10 17.33
C GLU A 50 6.58 -9.12 18.47
N ASP A 51 5.40 -8.51 18.44
CA ASP A 51 4.98 -7.50 19.42
C ASP A 51 4.17 -8.07 20.61
N GLY A 52 4.24 -9.40 20.81
CA GLY A 52 3.56 -10.10 21.90
C GLY A 52 2.07 -10.37 21.67
N THR A 53 1.48 -9.88 20.57
CA THR A 53 0.12 -10.21 20.17
C THR A 53 0.05 -11.59 19.50
N GLN A 54 -0.73 -12.50 20.07
CA GLN A 54 -0.93 -13.83 19.49
C GLN A 54 -1.98 -13.80 18.37
N LEU A 55 -1.52 -14.01 17.14
CA LEU A 55 -2.36 -14.10 15.95
C LEU A 55 -2.78 -15.55 15.68
N PRO A 56 -4.01 -15.78 15.15
CA PRO A 56 -4.37 -17.08 14.58
C PRO A 56 -3.37 -17.53 13.50
N PRO A 57 -3.09 -18.84 13.37
CA PRO A 57 -2.05 -19.35 12.48
C PRO A 57 -2.31 -19.04 10.98
N ASP A 58 -3.57 -18.94 10.58
CA ASP A 58 -3.97 -18.56 9.22
C ASP A 58 -3.66 -17.10 8.89
N ILE A 59 -3.54 -16.23 9.91
CA ILE A 59 -3.16 -14.83 9.75
C ILE A 59 -1.66 -14.64 10.01
N ALA A 60 -1.11 -15.31 11.02
CA ALA A 60 0.31 -15.25 11.40
C ALA A 60 1.25 -15.73 10.27
N SER A 61 0.78 -16.63 9.42
CA SER A 61 1.55 -17.14 8.27
C SER A 61 1.49 -16.24 7.03
N LEU A 62 0.68 -15.17 7.03
CA LEU A 62 0.53 -14.31 5.86
C LEU A 62 1.76 -13.42 5.65
N SER A 63 2.11 -13.22 4.38
CA SER A 63 2.96 -12.09 3.95
C SER A 63 2.22 -10.76 4.15
N TYR A 64 2.97 -9.66 4.08
CA TYR A 64 2.39 -8.32 4.14
C TYR A 64 1.31 -8.12 3.07
N GLU A 65 1.61 -8.46 1.81
CA GLU A 65 0.68 -8.26 0.68
C GLU A 65 -0.59 -9.09 0.86
N ALA A 66 -0.46 -10.35 1.29
CA ALA A 66 -1.61 -11.22 1.50
C ALA A 66 -2.49 -10.73 2.68
N ALA A 67 -1.87 -10.27 3.77
CA ALA A 67 -2.59 -9.69 4.90
C ALA A 67 -3.32 -8.40 4.50
N ARG A 68 -2.66 -7.52 3.75
CA ARG A 68 -3.24 -6.28 3.23
C ARG A 68 -4.41 -6.55 2.28
N ASP A 69 -4.26 -7.48 1.34
CA ASP A 69 -5.30 -7.78 0.36
C ASP A 69 -6.55 -8.38 1.04
N GLN A 70 -6.36 -9.25 2.05
CA GLN A 70 -7.47 -9.73 2.87
C GLN A 70 -8.11 -8.61 3.70
N LEU A 71 -7.32 -7.68 4.24
CA LEU A 71 -7.84 -6.53 5.00
C LEU A 71 -8.71 -5.64 4.11
N VAL A 72 -8.28 -5.38 2.87
CA VAL A 72 -9.05 -4.63 1.88
C VAL A 72 -10.40 -5.32 1.60
N GLU A 73 -10.42 -6.64 1.46
CA GLU A 73 -11.67 -7.38 1.25
C GLU A 73 -12.61 -7.27 2.46
N VAL A 74 -12.08 -7.37 3.68
CA VAL A 74 -12.85 -7.19 4.92
C VAL A 74 -13.46 -5.79 4.98
N VAL A 75 -12.66 -4.75 4.72
CA VAL A 75 -13.14 -3.36 4.70
C VAL A 75 -14.22 -3.17 3.64
N ARG A 76 -14.01 -3.67 2.43
CA ARG A 76 -15.01 -3.58 1.34
C ARG A 76 -16.34 -4.22 1.74
N ARG A 77 -16.31 -5.34 2.46
CA ARG A 77 -17.52 -6.02 2.93
C ARG A 77 -18.21 -5.28 4.08
N LEU A 78 -17.47 -4.65 4.97
CA LEU A 78 -18.03 -3.77 5.99
C LEU A 78 -18.70 -2.54 5.35
N GLU A 79 -18.05 -1.93 4.37
CA GLU A 79 -18.53 -0.75 3.65
C GLU A 79 -19.78 -1.03 2.80
N SER A 80 -19.96 -2.27 2.31
CA SER A 80 -21.18 -2.63 1.58
C SER A 80 -22.41 -2.67 2.48
N GLY A 81 -22.23 -2.72 3.80
CA GLY A 81 -23.32 -2.82 4.78
C GLY A 81 -24.15 -4.09 4.63
N GLN A 82 -23.61 -5.11 3.98
CA GLN A 82 -24.30 -6.38 3.76
C GLN A 82 -24.01 -7.37 4.90
N GLY A 83 -25.05 -7.77 5.62
CA GLY A 83 -24.96 -8.73 6.73
C GLY A 83 -25.68 -8.23 7.97
N GLY A 84 -25.70 -9.07 9.01
CA GLY A 84 -26.19 -8.70 10.34
C GLY A 84 -25.15 -7.95 11.17
N LEU A 85 -25.52 -7.57 12.39
CA LEU A 85 -24.61 -7.00 13.37
C LEU A 85 -23.49 -7.99 13.73
N GLU A 86 -23.86 -9.25 13.93
CA GLU A 86 -22.94 -10.34 14.28
C GLU A 86 -21.89 -10.56 13.18
N ASP A 87 -22.31 -10.53 11.92
CA ASP A 87 -21.40 -10.60 10.77
C ASP A 87 -20.43 -9.41 10.76
N SER A 88 -20.95 -8.21 11.04
CA SER A 88 -20.16 -6.97 11.06
C SER A 88 -19.11 -6.97 12.17
N ILE A 89 -19.46 -7.49 13.35
CA ILE A 89 -18.52 -7.67 14.47
C ILE A 89 -17.41 -8.66 14.09
N GLY A 90 -17.76 -9.82 13.52
CA GLY A 90 -16.77 -10.81 13.12
C GLY A 90 -15.82 -10.31 12.01
N LEU A 91 -16.33 -9.52 11.07
CA LEU A 91 -15.49 -8.86 10.06
C LEU A 91 -14.55 -7.83 10.68
N TRP A 92 -15.04 -7.01 11.61
CA TRP A 92 -14.19 -6.05 12.32
C TRP A 92 -13.07 -6.74 13.11
N GLU A 93 -13.38 -7.77 13.90
CA GLU A 93 -12.38 -8.53 14.67
C GLU A 93 -11.31 -9.16 13.77
N ARG A 94 -11.72 -9.74 12.63
CA ARG A 94 -10.76 -10.25 11.64
C ARG A 94 -9.90 -9.13 11.04
N GLY A 95 -10.50 -7.96 10.79
CA GLY A 95 -9.80 -6.77 10.30
C GLY A 95 -8.69 -6.32 11.27
N GLU A 96 -8.97 -6.29 12.57
CA GLU A 96 -7.98 -5.92 13.60
C GLU A 96 -6.78 -6.88 13.63
N LEU A 97 -7.03 -8.19 13.49
CA LEU A 97 -5.96 -9.19 13.43
C LEU A 97 -5.10 -9.04 12.16
N LEU A 98 -5.73 -8.78 11.01
CA LEU A 98 -5.02 -8.53 9.76
C LEU A 98 -4.21 -7.23 9.82
N ALA A 99 -4.77 -6.16 10.41
CA ALA A 99 -4.06 -4.90 10.63
C ALA A 99 -2.84 -5.08 11.55
N THR A 100 -3.00 -5.85 12.63
CA THR A 100 -1.88 -6.23 13.51
C THR A 100 -0.78 -6.94 12.73
N ARG A 101 -1.14 -7.91 11.88
CA ARG A 101 -0.16 -8.60 11.04
C ARG A 101 0.58 -7.66 10.08
N CYS A 102 -0.14 -6.73 9.45
CA CYS A 102 0.47 -5.71 8.60
C CYS A 102 1.45 -4.84 9.38
N GLN A 103 1.08 -4.44 10.61
CA GLN A 103 1.92 -3.61 11.47
C GLN A 103 3.23 -4.32 11.84
N GLN A 104 3.17 -5.60 12.22
CA GLN A 104 4.36 -6.41 12.50
C GLN A 104 5.36 -6.40 11.34
N TRP A 105 4.88 -6.54 10.10
CA TRP A 105 5.75 -6.46 8.91
C TRP A 105 6.40 -5.08 8.73
N LEU A 106 5.64 -4.01 8.98
CA LEU A 106 6.16 -2.64 8.90
C LEU A 106 7.20 -2.35 10.00
N ASP A 107 6.98 -2.85 11.21
CA ASP A 107 7.91 -2.69 12.31
C ASP A 107 9.22 -3.43 12.08
N GLY A 108 9.16 -4.65 11.56
CA GLY A 108 10.38 -5.36 11.17
C GLY A 108 11.14 -4.69 10.03
N ALA A 109 10.43 -4.08 9.07
CA ALA A 109 11.05 -3.27 8.04
C ALA A 109 11.72 -2.00 8.61
N ARG A 110 11.10 -1.36 9.61
CA ARG A 110 11.64 -0.21 10.33
C ARG A 110 12.95 -0.56 11.04
N VAL A 111 12.97 -1.65 11.80
CA VAL A 111 14.16 -2.13 12.53
C VAL A 111 15.34 -2.31 11.58
N ARG A 112 15.11 -2.99 10.45
CA ARG A 112 16.15 -3.21 9.43
C ARG A 112 16.68 -1.89 8.86
N LEU A 113 15.79 -0.94 8.58
CA LEU A 113 16.20 0.37 8.06
C LEU A 113 17.10 1.08 9.06
N ASP A 114 16.73 1.07 10.34
CA ASP A 114 17.50 1.70 11.41
C ASP A 114 18.89 1.04 11.56
N GLU A 115 18.98 -0.30 11.45
CA GLU A 115 20.26 -1.03 11.44
C GLU A 115 21.15 -0.65 10.25
N ALA A 116 20.57 -0.56 9.04
CA ALA A 116 21.31 -0.20 7.84
C ALA A 116 21.83 1.25 7.89
N VAL A 117 21.05 2.16 8.47
CA VAL A 117 21.46 3.56 8.70
C VAL A 117 22.59 3.63 9.74
N ALA A 118 22.48 2.88 10.84
CA ALA A 118 23.52 2.81 11.87
C ALA A 118 24.85 2.23 11.33
N ALA A 119 24.78 1.18 10.52
CA ALA A 119 25.96 0.57 9.89
C ALA A 119 26.70 1.56 8.97
N ARG A 120 25.97 2.37 8.20
CA ARG A 120 26.55 3.40 7.33
C ARG A 120 27.17 4.57 8.09
N SER A 121 26.71 4.82 9.32
CA SER A 121 27.09 5.99 10.11
C SER A 121 28.29 5.74 11.04
N ARG A 122 28.75 4.49 11.18
CA ARG A 122 30.02 4.19 11.87
C ARG A 122 31.16 4.73 11.01
N PRO A 123 31.90 5.75 11.46
CA PRO A 123 33.05 6.24 10.70
C PRO A 123 34.11 5.14 10.66
N ASP A 124 34.74 4.96 9.50
CA ASP A 124 35.95 4.13 9.38
C ASP A 124 36.96 4.62 10.42
N ALA A 125 37.14 3.84 11.49
CA ALA A 125 38.16 4.09 12.49
C ALA A 125 39.52 3.73 11.87
N GLY A 126 40.10 4.71 11.17
CA GLY A 126 41.50 4.74 10.72
C GLY A 126 42.38 5.48 11.71
#